data_AF-A0A6B3GVY4-F1
#
_entry.id   AF-A0A6B3GVY4-F1
#
_cell.length_a   1.000
_cell.length_b   1.000
_cell.length_c   1.000
_cell.angle_alpha   90.00
_cell.angle_beta   90.00
_cell.angle_gamma   90.00
#
_symmetry.space_group_name_H-M   'P 1'
#
loop_
_entity.id
_entity.type
_entity.pdbx_description
1 polymer ?
#
loop_
_entity_poly.entity_id
_entity_poly.type
_entity_poly.pdbx_seq_one_letter_code
_entity_poly.pdbx_strand_id
1 'polypeptide(L)'
;MDLALWEVARRAEPYREMLLSTPPAQLARAQRAGELPDFGLAGFLRAYGVRSAAEIDVGVERWAEDPAPVFAALANCLRVTDPEQAPDRRFGRAAERAESMLAELAARARREQALRGRLAGFFLRRSRELSGLREA
;
A
#
# COMPACT_ATOMS: atom_id res chain seq x y z
N MET A 1 0.26 -3.88 -0.15
CA MET A 1 -0.70 -3.62 -1.26
C MET A 1 -0.55 -2.22 -1.81
N ASP A 2 -0.36 -1.19 -0.97
CA ASP A 2 -0.20 0.19 -1.42
C ASP A 2 0.98 0.33 -2.39
N LEU A 3 2.09 -0.39 -2.14
CA LEU A 3 3.23 -0.46 -3.05
C LEU A 3 2.88 -1.18 -4.37
N ALA A 4 2.05 -2.22 -4.33
CA ALA A 4 1.61 -2.89 -5.54
C ALA A 4 0.71 -1.99 -6.40
N LEU A 5 -0.19 -1.22 -5.76
CA LEU A 5 -1.01 -0.23 -6.47
C LEU A 5 -0.16 0.93 -6.99
N TRP A 6 0.88 1.34 -6.25
CA TRP A 6 1.85 2.33 -6.72
C TRP A 6 2.56 1.88 -8.00
N GLU A 7 2.98 0.62 -8.07
CA GLU A 7 3.59 0.06 -9.28
C GLU A 7 2.59 -0.02 -10.46
N VAL A 8 1.30 -0.24 -10.20
CA VAL A 8 0.26 -0.11 -11.22
C VAL A 8 0.15 1.36 -11.68
N ALA A 9 0.16 2.33 -10.76
CA ALA A 9 0.12 3.75 -11.10
C ALA A 9 1.30 4.17 -11.98
N ARG A 10 2.51 3.71 -11.67
CA ARG A 10 3.70 3.97 -12.49
C ARG A 10 3.58 3.44 -13.91
N ARG A 11 3.00 2.24 -14.09
CA ARG A 11 2.73 1.67 -15.42
C ARG A 11 1.59 2.38 -16.15
N ALA A 12 0.65 2.94 -15.39
CA ALA A 12 -0.51 3.66 -15.89
C ALA A 12 -0.21 5.12 -16.27
N GLU A 13 1.01 5.61 -16.05
CA GLU A 13 1.43 6.99 -16.33
C GLU A 13 1.11 7.47 -17.76
N PRO A 14 1.29 6.68 -18.84
CA PRO A 14 0.90 7.09 -20.19
C PRO A 14 -0.60 7.35 -20.36
N TYR A 15 -1.44 6.79 -19.48
CA TYR A 15 -2.90 6.91 -19.49
C TYR A 15 -3.41 7.88 -18.42
N ARG A 16 -2.51 8.66 -17.79
CA ARG A 16 -2.81 9.58 -16.69
C ARG A 16 -4.02 10.46 -16.96
N GLU A 17 -4.08 11.09 -18.14
CA GLU A 17 -5.16 12.02 -18.47
C GLU A 17 -6.53 11.34 -18.47
N MET A 18 -6.64 10.18 -19.14
CA MET A 18 -7.86 9.37 -19.17
C MET A 18 -8.27 8.91 -17.77
N LEU A 19 -7.31 8.45 -16.96
CA LEU A 19 -7.57 7.94 -15.60
C LEU A 19 -7.94 9.04 -14.60
N LEU A 20 -7.48 10.28 -14.81
CA LEU A 20 -7.79 11.41 -13.93
C LEU A 20 -9.05 12.18 -14.34
N SER A 21 -9.39 12.20 -15.63
CA SER A 21 -10.57 12.89 -16.17
C SER A 21 -11.84 12.04 -16.13
N THR A 22 -11.71 10.70 -16.18
CA THR A 22 -12.86 9.80 -16.21
C THR A 22 -13.34 9.44 -14.80
N PRO A 23 -14.65 9.51 -14.50
CA PRO A 23 -15.18 9.10 -13.20
C PRO A 23 -14.85 7.63 -12.88
N PRO A 24 -14.48 7.31 -11.62
CA PRO A 24 -14.09 5.94 -11.23
C PRO A 24 -15.13 4.86 -11.57
N ALA A 25 -16.42 5.16 -11.47
CA ALA A 25 -17.50 4.23 -11.81
C ALA A 25 -17.53 3.89 -13.32
N GLN A 26 -17.17 4.84 -14.18
CA GLN A 26 -17.08 4.60 -15.62
C GLN A 26 -15.83 3.76 -15.95
N LEU A 27 -14.69 4.06 -15.32
CA LEU A 27 -13.48 3.25 -15.43
C LEU A 27 -13.71 1.82 -14.94
N ALA A 28 -14.45 1.63 -13.85
CA ALA A 28 -14.81 0.30 -13.34
C ALA A 28 -15.63 -0.50 -14.35
N ARG A 29 -16.60 0.13 -15.02
CA ARG A 29 -17.37 -0.50 -16.10
C ARG A 29 -16.48 -0.87 -17.27
N ALA A 30 -15.63 0.03 -17.75
CA ALA A 30 -14.70 -0.22 -18.84
C ALA A 30 -13.71 -1.35 -18.51
N GLN A 31 -13.22 -1.42 -17.26
CA GLN A 31 -12.36 -2.51 -16.79
C GLN A 31 -13.07 -3.87 -16.84
N ARG A 32 -14.33 -3.93 -16.39
CA ARG A 32 -15.13 -5.17 -16.46
C ARG A 32 -15.47 -5.59 -17.89
N ALA A 33 -15.63 -4.61 -18.78
CA ALA A 33 -15.83 -4.84 -20.22
C ALA A 33 -14.54 -5.22 -20.96
N GLY A 34 -13.37 -5.12 -20.32
CA GLY A 34 -12.08 -5.38 -20.97
C GLY A 34 -11.66 -4.30 -21.97
N GLU A 35 -12.19 -3.09 -21.82
CA GLU A 35 -11.97 -1.97 -22.75
C GLU A 35 -10.79 -1.08 -22.35
N LEU A 36 -10.24 -1.26 -21.15
CA LEU A 36 -9.09 -0.50 -20.68
C LEU A 36 -7.76 -1.10 -21.17
N PRO A 37 -6.74 -0.25 -21.43
CA PRO A 37 -5.41 -0.72 -21.75
C PRO A 37 -4.82 -1.53 -20.59
N ASP A 38 -3.92 -2.46 -20.90
CA ASP A 38 -3.22 -3.21 -19.86
C ASP A 38 -2.06 -2.40 -19.27
N PHE A 39 -2.26 -1.94 -18.03
CA PHE A 39 -1.23 -1.35 -17.17
C PHE A 39 -1.03 -2.16 -15.88
N GLY A 40 -1.47 -3.43 -15.87
CA GLY A 40 -1.29 -4.35 -14.74
C GLY A 40 -2.42 -4.37 -13.70
N LEU A 41 -3.52 -3.63 -13.93
CA LEU A 41 -4.65 -3.60 -12.99
C LEU A 41 -5.31 -4.97 -12.82
N ALA A 42 -5.44 -5.76 -13.88
CA ALA A 42 -6.00 -7.11 -13.80
C ALA A 42 -5.16 -8.03 -12.89
N GLY A 43 -3.83 -7.88 -12.92
CA GLY A 43 -2.94 -8.60 -12.01
C GLY A 43 -3.13 -8.17 -10.55
N PHE A 44 -3.28 -6.87 -10.31
CA PHE A 44 -3.58 -6.34 -8.98
C PHE A 44 -4.92 -6.84 -8.45
N LEU A 45 -5.99 -6.78 -9.25
CA LEU A 45 -7.32 -7.26 -8.86
C LEU A 45 -7.35 -8.78 -8.65
N ARG A 46 -6.55 -9.56 -9.36
CA ARG A 46 -6.41 -11.00 -9.07
C ARG A 46 -5.78 -11.27 -7.70
N ALA A 47 -4.79 -10.48 -7.30
CA ALA A 47 -4.08 -10.67 -6.03
C ALA A 47 -4.83 -10.06 -4.83
N TYR A 48 -5.48 -8.91 -5.03
CA TYR A 48 -6.06 -8.10 -3.94
C TYR A 48 -7.55 -7.86 -4.08
N GLY A 49 -8.20 -8.37 -5.14
CA GLY A 49 -9.60 -8.07 -5.44
C GLY A 49 -10.60 -8.63 -4.45
N VAL A 50 -10.21 -9.57 -3.59
CA VAL A 50 -11.03 -10.07 -2.48
C VAL A 50 -11.24 -9.05 -1.36
N ARG A 51 -10.47 -7.96 -1.36
CA ARG A 51 -10.55 -6.89 -0.38
C ARG A 51 -11.65 -5.89 -0.75
N SER A 52 -12.05 -5.07 0.22
CA SER A 52 -13.03 -3.99 0.06
C SER A 52 -12.72 -2.86 1.05
N ALA A 53 -13.43 -1.73 0.95
CA ALA A 53 -13.28 -0.64 1.92
C ALA A 53 -13.78 -1.02 3.33
N ALA A 54 -14.74 -1.94 3.41
CA ALA A 54 -15.33 -2.46 4.64
C ALA A 54 -15.20 -3.99 4.66
N GLU A 55 -13.96 -4.49 4.80
CA GLU A 55 -13.63 -5.92 4.63
C GLU A 55 -14.41 -6.88 5.53
N ILE A 56 -14.77 -6.41 6.73
CA ILE A 56 -15.54 -7.20 7.72
C ILE A 56 -17.00 -7.35 7.30
N ASP A 57 -17.55 -6.38 6.57
CA ASP A 57 -18.92 -6.44 6.08
C ASP A 57 -18.98 -7.36 4.84
N VAL A 58 -19.73 -8.45 4.96
CA VAL A 58 -19.90 -9.44 3.88
C VAL A 58 -20.82 -8.91 2.78
N GLY A 59 -21.68 -7.93 3.08
CA GLY A 59 -22.62 -7.34 2.11
C GLY A 59 -21.99 -6.30 1.18
N VAL A 60 -20.74 -5.91 1.42
CA VAL A 60 -20.04 -4.90 0.62
C VAL A 60 -19.30 -5.56 -0.53
N GLU A 61 -19.49 -5.02 -1.74
CA GLU A 61 -18.81 -5.46 -2.95
C GLU A 61 -17.28 -5.46 -2.75
N ARG A 62 -16.66 -6.57 -3.15
CA ARG A 62 -15.21 -6.71 -3.23
C ARG A 62 -14.69 -5.97 -4.44
N TRP A 63 -13.42 -5.58 -4.44
CA TRP A 63 -12.85 -4.83 -5.57
C TRP A 63 -12.81 -5.62 -6.88
N ALA A 64 -12.81 -6.95 -6.82
CA ALA A 64 -12.99 -7.78 -8.00
C ALA A 64 -14.40 -7.63 -8.62
N GLU A 65 -15.40 -7.32 -7.81
CA GLU A 65 -16.80 -7.11 -8.21
C GLU A 65 -17.01 -5.66 -8.66
N ASP A 66 -16.57 -4.69 -7.83
CA ASP A 66 -16.52 -3.28 -8.19
C ASP A 66 -15.16 -2.62 -7.92
N PRO A 67 -14.33 -2.39 -8.95
CA PRO A 67 -13.01 -1.77 -8.79
C PRO A 67 -13.07 -0.24 -8.70
N ALA A 68 -14.25 0.40 -8.66
CA ALA A 68 -14.34 1.86 -8.60
C ALA A 68 -13.52 2.49 -7.45
N PRO A 69 -13.50 1.93 -6.22
CA PRO A 69 -12.63 2.44 -5.15
C PRO A 69 -11.13 2.32 -5.48
N VAL A 70 -10.73 1.27 -6.22
CA VAL A 70 -9.34 1.07 -6.65
C VAL A 70 -8.94 2.15 -7.65
N PHE A 71 -9.82 2.52 -8.59
CA PHE A 71 -9.58 3.64 -9.50
C PHE A 71 -9.47 4.98 -8.78
N ALA A 72 -10.26 5.21 -7.73
CA ALA A 72 -10.12 6.41 -6.91
C ALA A 72 -8.75 6.45 -6.19
N ALA A 73 -8.31 5.33 -5.65
CA ALA A 73 -6.98 5.20 -5.05
C ALA A 73 -5.85 5.34 -6.08
N LEU A 74 -6.00 4.75 -7.27
CA LEU A 74 -5.06 4.88 -8.38
C LEU A 74 -4.92 6.34 -8.84
N ALA A 75 -6.03 7.07 -8.94
CA ALA A 75 -6.02 8.49 -9.26
C ALA A 75 -5.26 9.31 -8.20
N ASN A 76 -5.40 8.95 -6.91
CA ASN A 76 -4.62 9.59 -5.85
C ASN A 76 -3.13 9.31 -5.97
N CYS A 77 -2.73 8.08 -6.34
CA CYS A 77 -1.33 7.77 -6.64
C CYS A 77 -0.82 8.60 -7.81
N LEU A 78 -1.55 8.68 -8.92
CA LEU A 78 -1.15 9.47 -10.08
C LEU A 78 -1.00 10.95 -9.74
N ARG A 79 -1.82 11.51 -8.85
CA ARG A 79 -1.69 12.91 -8.41
C ARG A 79 -0.43 13.21 -7.58
N VAL A 80 0.31 12.20 -7.12
CA VAL A 80 1.60 12.42 -6.45
C VAL A 80 2.62 12.90 -7.48
N THR A 81 2.97 14.19 -7.42
CA THR A 81 3.94 14.83 -8.32
C THR A 81 5.30 15.00 -7.68
N ASP A 82 5.37 15.11 -6.36
CA ASP A 82 6.62 15.21 -5.61
C ASP A 82 7.27 13.82 -5.50
N PRO A 83 8.45 13.59 -6.09
CA PRO A 83 9.16 12.31 -5.99
C PRO A 83 9.50 11.92 -4.56
N GLU A 84 9.70 12.90 -3.66
CA GLU A 84 9.98 12.61 -2.26
C GLU A 84 8.72 12.15 -1.51
N GLN A 85 7.52 12.38 -2.05
CA GLN A 85 6.26 11.91 -1.49
C GLN A 85 5.78 10.60 -2.11
N ALA A 86 6.53 10.05 -3.06
CA ALA A 86 6.26 8.75 -3.65
C ALA A 86 6.12 7.66 -2.56
N PRO A 87 5.10 6.79 -2.62
CA PRO A 87 4.87 5.74 -1.64
C PRO A 87 6.11 4.90 -1.33
N ASP A 88 6.83 4.40 -2.34
CA ASP A 88 8.06 3.60 -2.16
C ASP A 88 9.12 4.33 -1.34
N ARG A 89 9.36 5.62 -1.62
CA ARG A 89 10.29 6.46 -0.85
C ARG A 89 9.80 6.69 0.57
N ARG A 90 8.52 6.98 0.75
CA ARG A 90 7.93 7.24 2.07
C ARG A 90 7.97 6.01 2.96
N PHE A 91 7.65 4.84 2.41
CA PHE A 91 7.75 3.55 3.11
C PHE A 91 9.20 3.19 3.42
N GLY A 92 10.14 3.40 2.49
CA GLY A 92 11.57 3.20 2.73
C GLY A 92 12.11 4.06 3.87
N ARG A 93 11.87 5.38 3.85
CA ARG A 93 12.30 6.28 4.94
C ARG A 93 11.62 5.93 6.27
N ALA A 94 10.35 5.55 6.26
CA ALA A 94 9.66 5.09 7.47
C ALA A 94 10.29 3.82 8.03
N ALA A 95 10.74 2.91 7.17
CA ALA A 95 11.43 1.70 7.58
C ALA A 95 12.79 2.01 8.22
N GLU A 96 13.61 2.86 7.58
CA GLU A 96 14.91 3.30 8.12
C GLU A 96 14.76 3.97 9.48
N ARG A 97 13.79 4.89 9.62
CA ARG A 97 13.50 5.58 10.89
C ARG A 97 13.06 4.62 11.99
N ALA A 98 12.30 3.58 11.63
CA ALA A 98 11.88 2.59 12.60
C ALA A 98 13.07 1.73 13.07
N GLU A 99 13.96 1.30 12.17
CA GLU A 99 15.17 0.55 12.53
C GLU A 99 16.11 1.38 13.43
N SER A 100 16.30 2.68 13.13
CA SER A 100 17.12 3.55 13.97
C SER A 100 16.52 3.74 15.36
N MET A 101 15.20 3.96 15.44
CA MET A 101 14.50 4.08 16.72
C MET A 101 14.53 2.76 17.52
N LEU A 102 14.40 1.61 16.86
CA LEU A 102 14.55 0.30 17.52
C LEU A 102 15.94 0.14 18.14
N ALA A 103 16.99 0.51 17.42
CA ALA A 103 18.36 0.45 17.92
C ALA A 103 18.56 1.39 19.13
N GLU A 104 18.01 2.61 19.06
CA GLU A 104 18.05 3.60 20.14
C GLU A 104 17.33 3.08 21.41
N LEU A 105 16.10 2.59 21.27
CA LEU A 105 15.31 2.06 22.38
C LEU A 105 15.97 0.82 23.00
N ALA A 106 16.49 -0.10 22.18
CA ALA A 106 17.21 -1.27 22.69
C ALA A 106 18.53 -0.89 23.39
N ALA A 107 19.22 0.16 22.94
CA ALA A 107 20.40 0.69 23.62
C ALA A 107 20.04 1.31 24.97
N ARG A 108 19.00 2.14 25.03
CA ARG A 108 18.50 2.73 26.28
C ARG A 108 18.08 1.67 27.30
N ALA A 109 17.25 0.72 26.89
CA ALA A 109 16.77 -0.33 27.78
C ALA A 109 17.91 -1.23 28.31
N ARG A 110 18.96 -1.48 27.51
CA ARG A 110 20.14 -2.24 27.96
C ARG A 110 20.99 -1.49 28.98
N ARG A 111 21.04 -0.15 28.93
CA ARG A 111 21.75 0.68 29.92
C ARG A 111 21.09 0.59 31.30
N GLU A 112 19.76 0.45 31.34
CA GLU A 112 19.01 0.29 32.59
C GLU A 112 19.10 -1.14 33.12
N GLN A 113 18.83 -2.14 32.27
CA GLN A 113 18.85 -3.57 32.62
C GLN A 113 19.22 -4.43 31.41
N ALA A 114 20.39 -5.07 31.42
CA ALA A 114 20.92 -5.78 30.25
C ALA A 114 20.02 -6.91 29.71
N LEU A 115 19.44 -7.73 30.60
CA LEU A 115 18.56 -8.85 30.21
C LEU A 115 17.21 -8.34 29.68
N ARG A 116 16.55 -7.46 30.43
CA ARG A 116 15.27 -6.87 30.02
C ARG A 116 15.41 -6.04 28.74
N GLY A 117 16.52 -5.32 28.56
CA GLY A 117 16.81 -4.57 27.35
C GLY A 117 17.03 -5.45 26.12
N ARG A 118 17.66 -6.62 26.27
CA ARG A 118 17.75 -7.61 25.19
C ARG A 118 16.38 -8.16 24.79
N LEU A 119 15.56 -8.52 25.78
CA LEU A 119 14.19 -9.00 25.54
C LEU A 119 13.32 -7.91 24.88
N ALA A 120 13.39 -6.67 25.36
CA ALA A 120 12.66 -5.54 24.78
C ALA A 120 13.04 -5.33 23.30
N GLY A 121 14.34 -5.34 22.97
CA GLY A 121 14.80 -5.24 21.58
C GLY A 121 14.27 -6.39 20.70
N PHE A 122 14.26 -7.61 21.22
CA PHE A 122 13.71 -8.78 20.51
C PHE A 122 12.20 -8.62 20.25
N PHE A 123 11.40 -8.32 21.28
CA PHE A 123 9.94 -8.19 21.14
C PHE A 123 9.53 -7.00 20.26
N LEU A 124 10.26 -5.88 20.33
CA LEU A 124 9.98 -4.73 19.47
C LEU A 124 10.24 -5.05 18.00
N ARG A 125 11.33 -5.78 17.69
CA ARG A 125 11.61 -6.24 16.33
C ARG A 125 10.52 -7.20 15.83
N ARG A 126 10.14 -8.18 16.64
CA ARG A 126 9.07 -9.15 16.29
C ARG A 126 7.72 -8.46 16.10
N SER A 127 7.38 -7.51 16.96
CA SER A 127 6.16 -6.71 16.82
C SER A 127 6.13 -5.96 15.49
N ARG A 128 7.26 -5.35 15.09
CA ARG A 128 7.40 -4.65 13.81
C ARG A 128 7.28 -5.59 12.62
N GLU A 129 7.98 -6.73 12.64
CA GLU A 129 7.91 -7.72 11.56
C GLU A 129 6.47 -8.22 11.37
N LEU A 130 5.75 -8.52 12.45
CA LEU A 130 4.37 -9.00 12.39
C LEU A 130 3.38 -7.90 11.95
N SER A 131 3.56 -6.66 12.43
CA SER A 131 2.70 -5.54 12.06
C SER A 131 2.98 -5.02 10.64
N GLY A 132 4.21 -5.21 10.15
CA GLY A 132 4.70 -4.74 8.85
C GLY A 132 4.34 -5.64 7.66
N LEU A 133 3.74 -6.81 7.88
CA LEU A 133 3.36 -7.76 6.82
C LEU A 133 2.38 -7.21 5.79
N ARG A 134 1.79 -6.02 6.00
CA ARG A 134 0.86 -5.40 5.04
C ARG A 134 1.48 -5.05 3.69
N GLU A 135 2.77 -4.76 3.66
CA GLU A 135 3.50 -4.31 2.47
C GLU A 135 4.71 -5.21 2.13
N ALA A 136 4.87 -6.34 2.83
CA ALA A 136 5.97 -7.31 2.65
C ALA A 136 5.73 -8.24 1.45
#